data_AF-A0A183S9L9-F1
#
_entry.id   AF-A0A183S9L9-F1
#
_cell.length_a   1.000
_cell.length_b   1.000
_cell.length_c   1.000
_cell.angle_alpha   90.00
_cell.angle_beta   90.00
_cell.angle_gamma   90.00
#
_symmetry.space_group_name_H-M   'P 1'
#
loop_
_entity.id
_entity.type
_entity.pdbx_description
1 polymer ?
#
loop_
_entity_poly.entity_id
_entity_poly.type
_entity_poly.pdbx_seq_one_letter_code
_entity_poly.pdbx_strand_id
1 'polypeptide(L)'
;MDPRFKYRKIQPINYDLLKEVRDKTNQEMVMFDEKLSRQAAYRQEIKDDQAMRSHQQVWFEACRRVNECYSKLQSELAVLVAEFEGEKNLTQFLKGLEDQNSAFNLNVLDPITTLRLADQHRDKYHMPTIGIPPEAWQWDAPSDEFRANLLTEFIHLDAGFMERINQLRAEMGELDDCSANKWSRKEVLKCEFMWEMFDSTGDPRRKQKCLDFLSRQPERLKKTDYAQLLDLLNERSLLRTRMGDLILSWTRSRQELCDRIRLTLSDALVQAEQRDLQKISAEKQRNLCLQLAAQDDDDDDDDDDDDDDDDDDDDD
;
A
#
# COMPACT_ATOMS: atom_id res chain seq x y z
N MET A 1 72.74 19.64 27.55
CA MET A 1 71.71 19.80 26.50
C MET A 1 70.64 20.75 27.01
N ASP A 2 70.43 21.88 26.32
CA ASP A 2 69.44 22.87 26.70
C ASP A 2 68.02 22.35 26.36
N PRO A 3 67.12 22.20 27.34
CA PRO A 3 65.76 21.69 27.11
C PRO A 3 64.92 22.57 26.16
N ARG A 4 65.37 23.77 25.82
CA ARG A 4 64.71 24.67 24.84
C ARG A 4 64.87 24.24 23.39
N PHE A 5 65.81 23.35 23.06
CA PHE A 5 65.96 22.84 21.70
C PHE A 5 64.96 21.73 21.34
N LYS A 6 64.26 21.14 22.32
CA LYS A 6 63.28 20.07 22.07
C LYS A 6 61.99 20.54 21.40
N TYR A 7 61.73 21.85 21.32
CA TYR A 7 60.45 22.39 20.84
C TYR A 7 60.55 23.26 19.58
N ARG A 8 61.74 23.40 18.96
CA ARG A 8 61.92 24.24 17.76
C ARG A 8 61.33 23.65 16.46
N LYS A 9 60.85 22.40 16.47
CA LYS A 9 60.24 21.74 15.30
C LYS A 9 58.71 21.66 15.34
N ILE A 10 58.05 22.34 16.27
CA ILE A 10 56.58 22.37 16.29
C ILE A 10 56.11 23.45 15.33
N GLN A 11 55.61 23.04 14.17
CA GLN A 11 54.96 23.96 13.23
C GLN A 11 53.73 24.61 13.90
N PRO A 12 53.43 25.89 13.59
CA PRO A 12 52.22 26.54 14.07
C PRO A 12 50.99 25.74 13.64
N ILE A 13 50.09 25.43 14.58
CA ILE A 13 48.82 24.78 14.28
C ILE A 13 48.02 25.70 13.35
N ASN A 14 47.61 25.18 12.19
CA ASN A 14 46.74 25.90 11.28
C ASN A 14 45.31 25.92 11.84
N TYR A 15 44.96 27.00 12.54
CA TYR A 15 43.67 27.16 13.20
C TYR A 15 42.49 27.20 12.22
N ASP A 16 42.70 27.68 11.00
CA ASP A 16 41.63 27.75 9.99
C ASP A 16 41.26 26.35 9.50
N LEU A 17 42.26 25.50 9.24
CA LEU A 17 42.03 24.09 8.90
C LEU A 17 41.33 23.34 10.04
N LEU A 18 41.75 23.57 11.29
CA LEU A 18 41.12 22.94 12.45
C LEU A 18 39.64 23.36 12.60
N LYS A 19 39.35 24.64 12.32
CA LYS A 19 38.00 25.19 12.34
C LYS A 19 37.13 24.58 11.24
N GLU A 20 37.65 24.45 10.03
CA GLU A 20 36.97 23.84 8.89
C GLU A 20 36.64 22.36 9.16
N VAL A 21 37.62 21.58 9.67
CA VAL A 21 37.40 20.18 10.05
C VAL A 21 36.31 20.06 11.10
N ARG A 22 36.36 20.91 12.15
CA ARG A 22 35.33 20.94 13.20
C ARG A 22 33.95 21.25 12.62
N ASP A 23 33.85 22.27 11.78
CA ASP A 23 32.56 22.71 11.21
C ASP A 23 31.98 21.63 10.28
N LYS A 24 32.84 20.95 9.50
CA LYS A 24 32.46 19.80 8.69
C LYS A 24 31.98 18.62 9.55
N THR A 25 32.71 18.26 10.60
CA THR A 25 32.28 17.19 11.54
C THR A 25 30.95 17.53 12.21
N ASN A 26 30.75 18.79 12.60
CA ASN A 26 29.47 19.24 13.16
C ASN A 26 28.33 19.09 12.15
N GLN A 27 28.55 19.45 10.89
CA GLN A 27 27.56 19.31 9.84
C GLN A 27 27.23 17.84 9.56
N GLU A 28 28.23 16.96 9.50
CA GLU A 28 28.04 15.51 9.37
C GLU A 28 27.25 14.93 10.56
N MET A 29 27.52 15.42 11.78
CA MET A 29 26.78 15.00 12.97
C MET A 29 25.31 15.42 12.92
N VAL A 30 25.01 16.66 12.49
CA VAL A 30 23.62 17.13 12.30
C VAL A 30 22.89 16.28 11.25
N MET A 31 23.53 16.00 10.12
CA MET A 31 22.95 15.13 9.08
C MET A 31 22.68 13.72 9.60
N PHE A 32 23.55 13.20 10.47
CA PHE A 32 23.38 11.89 11.10
C PHE A 32 22.20 11.88 12.09
N ASP A 33 22.05 12.93 12.91
CA ASP A 33 20.92 13.08 13.84
C ASP A 33 19.57 13.22 13.11
N GLU A 34 19.55 13.94 11.98
CA GLU A 34 18.37 14.01 11.12
C GLU A 34 18.00 12.64 10.53
N LYS A 35 18.99 11.87 10.06
CA LYS A 35 18.78 10.50 9.56
C LYS A 35 18.21 9.59 10.66
N LEU A 36 18.76 9.65 11.88
CA LEU A 36 18.24 8.91 13.03
C LEU A 36 16.80 9.31 13.37
N SER A 37 16.49 10.61 13.31
CA SER A 37 15.16 11.14 13.57
C SER A 37 14.14 10.65 12.54
N ARG A 38 14.48 10.64 11.25
CA ARG A 38 13.63 10.08 10.19
C ARG A 38 13.40 8.58 10.37
N GLN A 39 14.45 7.84 10.75
CA GLN A 39 14.32 6.40 11.01
C GLN A 39 13.42 6.12 12.23
N ALA A 40 13.50 6.95 13.28
CA ALA A 40 12.63 6.85 14.44
C ALA A 40 11.16 7.13 14.08
N ALA A 41 10.89 8.17 13.29
CA ALA A 41 9.55 8.49 12.80
C ALA A 41 8.96 7.35 11.97
N TYR A 42 9.73 6.79 11.03
CA TYR A 42 9.30 5.65 10.22
C TYR A 42 8.97 4.40 11.06
N ARG A 43 9.78 4.11 12.09
CA ARG A 43 9.48 3.01 13.03
C ARG A 43 8.19 3.26 13.83
N GLN A 44 7.87 4.51 14.13
CA GLN A 44 6.63 4.86 14.82
C GLN A 44 5.42 4.68 13.89
N GLU A 45 5.52 5.13 12.64
CA GLU A 45 4.48 4.94 11.62
C GLU A 45 4.12 3.45 11.45
N ILE A 46 5.13 2.56 11.36
CA ILE A 46 4.90 1.11 11.29
C ILE A 46 4.15 0.58 12.54
N LYS A 47 4.48 1.08 13.73
CA LYS A 47 3.79 0.67 14.97
C LYS A 47 2.33 1.12 14.97
N ASP A 48 2.07 2.34 14.51
CA ASP A 48 0.73 2.91 14.44
C ASP A 48 -0.13 2.14 13.43
N ASP A 49 0.45 1.76 12.28
CA ASP A 49 -0.20 0.89 11.29
C ASP A 49 -0.54 -0.50 11.85
N GLN A 50 0.37 -1.11 12.61
CA GLN A 50 0.12 -2.38 13.27
C GLN A 50 -0.99 -2.26 14.33
N ALA A 51 -0.99 -1.17 15.11
CA ALA A 51 -2.04 -0.89 16.09
C ALA A 51 -3.41 -0.72 15.42
N MET A 52 -3.47 0.00 14.29
CA MET A 52 -4.69 0.17 13.50
C MET A 52 -5.24 -1.17 12.99
N ARG A 53 -4.39 -2.07 12.48
CA ARG A 53 -4.81 -3.43 12.08
C ARG A 53 -5.37 -4.24 13.25
N SER A 54 -4.74 -4.14 14.43
CA SER A 54 -5.22 -4.78 15.66
C SER A 54 -6.61 -4.26 16.07
N HIS A 55 -6.80 -2.94 16.06
CA HIS A 55 -8.11 -2.34 16.35
C HIS A 55 -9.19 -2.76 15.35
N GLN A 56 -8.87 -2.83 14.05
CA GLN A 56 -9.79 -3.34 13.03
C GLN A 56 -10.22 -4.78 13.33
N GLN A 57 -9.28 -5.65 13.74
CA GLN A 57 -9.59 -7.04 14.10
C GLN A 57 -10.51 -7.13 15.32
N VAL A 58 -10.25 -6.34 16.36
CA VAL A 58 -11.12 -6.25 17.55
C VAL A 58 -12.52 -5.77 17.17
N TRP A 59 -12.62 -4.78 16.29
CA TRP A 59 -13.89 -4.27 15.78
C TRP A 59 -14.68 -5.34 15.02
N PHE A 60 -14.05 -6.06 14.10
CA PHE A 60 -14.71 -7.15 13.36
C PHE A 60 -15.23 -8.26 14.29
N GLU A 61 -14.45 -8.62 15.30
CA GLU A 61 -14.86 -9.59 16.31
C GLU A 61 -16.05 -9.09 17.14
N ALA A 62 -16.08 -7.81 17.50
CA ALA A 62 -17.22 -7.21 18.19
C ALA A 62 -18.48 -7.23 17.31
N CYS A 63 -18.37 -6.86 16.03
CA CYS A 63 -19.47 -6.94 15.07
C CYS A 63 -20.01 -8.37 14.93
N ARG A 64 -19.12 -9.36 14.86
CA ARG A 64 -19.48 -10.79 14.81
C ARG A 64 -20.31 -11.20 16.03
N ARG A 65 -19.87 -10.84 17.24
CA ARG A 65 -20.59 -11.13 18.50
C ARG A 65 -21.96 -10.46 18.56
N VAL A 66 -22.06 -9.20 18.11
CA VAL A 66 -23.37 -8.51 18.04
C VAL A 66 -24.32 -9.25 17.11
N ASN A 67 -23.83 -9.71 15.96
CA ASN A 67 -24.65 -10.45 15.00
C ASN A 67 -25.09 -11.83 15.53
N GLU A 68 -24.22 -12.52 16.26
CA GLU A 68 -24.55 -13.76 16.97
C GLU A 68 -25.64 -13.53 18.04
N CYS A 69 -25.50 -12.48 18.86
CA CYS A 69 -26.53 -12.10 19.84
C CYS A 69 -27.86 -11.75 19.18
N TYR A 70 -27.84 -10.99 18.08
CA TYR A 70 -29.04 -10.64 17.33
C TYR A 70 -29.75 -11.89 16.79
N SER A 71 -29.00 -12.82 16.21
CA SER A 71 -29.55 -14.09 15.70
C SER A 71 -30.17 -14.92 16.83
N LYS A 72 -29.54 -14.95 18.01
CA LYS A 72 -30.08 -15.62 19.19
C LYS A 72 -31.39 -14.98 19.66
N LEU A 73 -31.42 -13.66 19.80
CA LEU A 73 -32.64 -12.93 20.19
C LEU A 73 -33.78 -13.15 19.20
N GLN A 74 -33.50 -13.14 17.89
CA GLN A 74 -34.50 -13.47 16.88
C GLN A 74 -35.07 -14.88 17.07
N SER A 75 -34.22 -15.87 17.37
CA SER A 75 -34.67 -17.24 17.62
C SER A 75 -35.53 -17.35 18.89
N GLU A 76 -35.16 -16.66 19.97
CA GLU A 76 -35.94 -16.62 21.23
C GLU A 76 -37.30 -15.93 21.01
N LEU A 77 -37.32 -14.83 20.25
CA LEU A 77 -38.54 -14.11 19.93
C LEU A 77 -39.48 -14.94 19.05
N ALA A 78 -38.95 -15.73 18.11
CA ALA A 78 -39.74 -16.66 17.31
C ALA A 78 -40.42 -17.75 18.18
N VAL A 79 -39.73 -18.26 19.20
CA VAL A 79 -40.30 -19.22 20.17
C VAL A 79 -41.41 -18.56 20.99
N LEU A 80 -41.15 -17.37 21.56
CA LEU A 80 -42.13 -16.65 22.36
C LEU A 80 -43.39 -16.31 21.56
N VAL A 81 -43.24 -15.88 20.30
CA VAL A 81 -44.39 -15.62 19.41
C VAL A 81 -45.22 -16.87 19.17
N ALA A 82 -44.59 -18.04 19.00
CA ALA A 82 -45.29 -19.31 18.85
C ALA A 82 -46.02 -19.75 20.14
N GLU A 83 -45.48 -19.42 21.31
CA GLU A 83 -46.12 -19.72 22.61
C GLU A 83 -47.30 -18.78 22.94
N PHE A 84 -47.33 -17.58 22.37
CA PHE A 84 -48.28 -16.51 22.72
C PHE A 84 -49.56 -16.44 21.86
N GLU A 85 -49.84 -17.43 20.99
CA GLU A 85 -51.06 -17.47 20.16
C GLU A 85 -52.40 -17.56 20.96
N GLY A 86 -52.39 -17.45 22.29
CA GLY A 86 -53.56 -17.63 23.16
C GLY A 86 -54.24 -16.39 23.77
N GLU A 87 -53.61 -15.21 23.89
CA GLU A 87 -54.17 -14.16 24.78
C GLU A 87 -54.14 -12.71 24.27
N LYS A 88 -55.20 -11.97 24.63
CA LYS A 88 -55.55 -10.60 24.22
C LYS A 88 -54.55 -9.50 24.65
N ASN A 89 -53.43 -9.84 25.28
CA ASN A 89 -52.33 -8.91 25.57
C ASN A 89 -51.32 -8.75 24.40
N LEU A 90 -51.47 -9.57 23.35
CA LEU A 90 -50.57 -9.58 22.20
C LEU A 90 -50.49 -8.23 21.49
N THR A 91 -51.61 -7.51 21.34
CA THR A 91 -51.64 -6.25 20.59
C THR A 91 -50.89 -5.11 21.28
N GLN A 92 -50.90 -5.03 22.62
CA GLN A 92 -50.11 -4.04 23.34
C GLN A 92 -48.61 -4.37 23.31
N PHE A 93 -48.27 -5.65 23.44
CA PHE A 93 -46.87 -6.09 23.36
C PHE A 93 -46.28 -5.92 21.96
N LEU A 94 -47.02 -6.31 20.92
CA LEU A 94 -46.64 -6.12 19.52
C LEU A 94 -46.46 -4.64 19.19
N LYS A 95 -47.33 -3.76 19.70
CA LYS A 95 -47.17 -2.32 19.52
C LYS A 95 -45.92 -1.77 20.21
N GLY A 96 -45.62 -2.23 21.43
CA GLY A 96 -44.38 -1.84 22.12
C GLY A 96 -43.11 -2.33 21.39
N LEU A 97 -43.14 -3.53 20.83
CA LEU A 97 -42.06 -4.04 19.98
C LEU A 97 -41.94 -3.26 18.68
N GLU A 98 -43.05 -2.88 18.05
CA GLU A 98 -43.06 -2.08 16.83
C GLU A 98 -42.49 -0.68 17.06
N ASP A 99 -42.81 -0.06 18.19
CA ASP A 99 -42.25 1.23 18.61
C ASP A 99 -40.74 1.12 18.90
N GLN A 100 -40.31 0.08 19.62
CA GLN A 100 -38.88 -0.18 19.87
C GLN A 100 -38.10 -0.49 18.60
N ASN A 101 -38.68 -1.27 17.70
CA ASN A 101 -38.07 -1.59 16.40
C ASN A 101 -38.02 -0.35 15.51
N SER A 102 -39.04 0.50 15.54
CA SER A 102 -39.02 1.79 14.85
C SER A 102 -37.92 2.71 15.39
N ALA A 103 -37.77 2.80 16.71
CA ALA A 103 -36.71 3.58 17.34
C ALA A 103 -35.31 3.01 17.05
N PHE A 104 -35.15 1.69 17.02
CA PHE A 104 -33.89 1.05 16.66
C PHE A 104 -33.55 1.26 15.18
N ASN A 105 -34.55 1.12 14.29
CA ASN A 105 -34.38 1.42 12.88
C ASN A 105 -33.91 2.86 12.67
N LEU A 106 -34.57 3.83 13.31
CA LEU A 106 -34.28 5.25 13.10
C LEU A 106 -32.98 5.72 13.74
N ASN A 107 -32.60 5.16 14.90
CA ASN A 107 -31.40 5.61 15.65
C ASN A 107 -30.13 4.81 15.34
N VAL A 108 -30.27 3.56 14.90
CA VAL A 108 -29.13 2.65 14.68
C VAL A 108 -29.02 2.26 13.22
N LEU A 109 -30.10 1.74 12.63
CA LEU A 109 -30.03 1.27 11.25
C LEU A 109 -29.94 2.44 10.27
N ASP A 110 -30.77 3.47 10.35
CA ASP A 110 -30.77 4.62 9.44
C ASP A 110 -29.41 5.33 9.33
N PRO A 111 -28.67 5.59 10.43
CA PRO A 111 -27.30 6.06 10.32
C PRO A 111 -26.36 5.06 9.64
N ILE A 112 -26.51 3.75 9.90
CA ILE A 112 -25.71 2.69 9.26
C ILE A 112 -26.09 2.50 7.78
N THR A 113 -27.36 2.58 7.40
CA THR A 113 -27.82 2.56 6.00
C THR A 113 -27.41 3.84 5.32
N THR A 114 -27.43 5.00 5.98
CA THR A 114 -26.91 6.25 5.44
C THR A 114 -25.40 6.17 5.24
N LEU A 115 -24.65 5.56 6.16
CA LEU A 115 -23.22 5.27 6.00
C LEU A 115 -22.98 4.25 4.89
N ARG A 116 -23.75 3.16 4.80
CA ARG A 116 -23.67 2.17 3.71
C ARG A 116 -24.07 2.75 2.37
N LEU A 117 -25.06 3.64 2.31
CA LEU A 117 -25.49 4.31 1.09
C LEU A 117 -24.48 5.38 0.69
N ALA A 118 -23.85 6.06 1.66
CA ALA A 118 -22.70 6.92 1.43
C ALA A 118 -21.45 6.13 0.97
N ASP A 119 -21.29 4.88 1.42
CA ASP A 119 -20.24 3.94 0.97
C ASP A 119 -20.59 3.29 -0.39
N GLN A 120 -21.88 3.16 -0.72
CA GLN A 120 -22.36 2.71 -2.02
C GLN A 120 -22.34 3.85 -3.06
N HIS A 121 -22.49 5.10 -2.62
CA HIS A 121 -22.37 6.33 -3.44
C HIS A 121 -20.94 6.88 -3.51
N ARG A 122 -20.03 6.49 -2.60
CA ARG A 122 -18.59 6.47 -2.89
C ARG A 122 -18.34 5.31 -3.82
N ASP A 123 -18.70 5.48 -5.09
CA ASP A 123 -18.25 4.68 -6.23
C ASP A 123 -17.70 3.30 -5.84
N LYS A 124 -18.58 2.29 -5.84
CA LYS A 124 -18.25 0.88 -5.55
C LYS A 124 -17.13 0.31 -6.43
N TYR A 125 -16.64 1.10 -7.39
CA TYR A 125 -15.46 0.89 -8.21
C TYR A 125 -14.76 2.22 -8.57
N HIS A 126 -14.60 3.17 -7.63
CA HIS A 126 -13.62 4.24 -7.86
C HIS A 126 -12.27 3.57 -7.87
N MET A 127 -11.86 3.15 -9.06
CA MET A 127 -10.58 2.55 -9.28
C MET A 127 -9.56 3.61 -8.84
N PRO A 128 -8.67 3.30 -7.87
CA PRO A 128 -7.50 4.13 -7.63
C PRO A 128 -6.90 4.62 -8.94
N THR A 129 -6.39 5.84 -8.95
CA THR A 129 -5.79 6.45 -10.14
C THR A 129 -4.81 5.48 -10.80
N ILE A 130 -5.18 5.04 -12.00
CA ILE A 130 -4.36 4.15 -12.84
C ILE A 130 -3.14 4.93 -13.31
N GLY A 131 -2.01 4.25 -13.47
CA GLY A 131 -0.74 4.82 -13.89
C GLY A 131 0.21 5.03 -12.72
N ILE A 132 1.17 5.93 -12.89
CA ILE A 132 2.19 6.20 -11.87
C ILE A 132 1.57 7.11 -10.80
N PRO A 133 1.63 6.74 -9.50
CA PRO A 133 1.16 7.63 -8.44
C PRO A 133 1.89 8.98 -8.49
N PRO A 134 1.20 10.12 -8.35
CA PRO A 134 1.82 11.44 -8.46
C PRO A 134 2.94 11.66 -7.43
N GLU A 135 2.80 11.10 -6.24
CA GLU A 135 3.82 11.11 -5.19
C GLU A 135 5.10 10.36 -5.58
N ALA A 136 5.01 9.38 -6.49
CA ALA A 136 6.16 8.57 -6.90
C ALA A 136 7.17 9.36 -7.75
N TRP A 137 6.70 10.39 -8.45
CA TRP A 137 7.57 11.31 -9.19
C TRP A 137 8.44 12.18 -8.30
N GLN A 138 8.08 12.32 -7.02
CA GLN A 138 8.81 13.13 -6.04
C GLN A 138 9.86 12.32 -5.28
N TRP A 139 9.97 11.01 -5.52
CA TRP A 139 10.96 10.19 -4.84
C TRP A 139 12.38 10.51 -5.33
N ASP A 140 13.30 10.57 -4.38
CA ASP A 140 14.73 10.77 -4.64
C ASP A 140 15.29 9.59 -5.44
N ALA A 141 16.14 9.89 -6.42
CA ALA A 141 16.77 8.89 -7.26
C ALA A 141 18.15 9.38 -7.71
N PRO A 142 19.11 8.47 -8.02
CA PRO A 142 20.42 8.86 -8.54
C PRO A 142 20.34 9.58 -9.90
N SER A 143 19.32 9.27 -10.71
CA SER A 143 19.03 9.97 -11.97
C SER A 143 17.54 9.89 -12.30
N ASP A 144 17.05 10.88 -13.08
CA ASP A 144 15.67 10.90 -13.55
C ASP A 144 15.35 9.73 -14.48
N GLU A 145 16.32 9.29 -15.29
CA GLU A 145 16.19 8.11 -16.16
C GLU A 145 15.99 6.83 -15.35
N PHE A 146 16.77 6.64 -14.27
CA PHE A 146 16.63 5.49 -13.39
C PHE A 146 15.25 5.48 -12.70
N ARG A 147 14.79 6.65 -12.22
CA ARG A 147 13.43 6.79 -11.65
C ARG A 147 12.36 6.46 -12.69
N ALA A 148 12.44 7.06 -13.87
CA ALA A 148 11.46 6.83 -14.94
C ALA A 148 11.36 5.34 -15.28
N ASN A 149 12.50 4.66 -15.47
CA ASN A 149 12.55 3.24 -15.77
C ASN A 149 11.87 2.40 -14.67
N LEU A 150 12.16 2.66 -13.39
CA LEU A 150 11.49 1.95 -12.28
C LEU A 150 9.97 2.23 -12.24
N LEU A 151 9.56 3.49 -12.46
CA LEU A 151 8.15 3.86 -12.40
C LEU A 151 7.34 3.28 -13.58
N THR A 152 7.95 2.90 -14.71
CA THR A 152 7.24 2.20 -15.79
C THR A 152 6.66 0.84 -15.35
N GLU A 153 7.19 0.22 -14.29
CA GLU A 153 6.64 -1.01 -13.74
C GLU A 153 5.18 -0.86 -13.27
N PHE A 154 4.78 0.33 -12.80
CA PHE A 154 3.37 0.59 -12.47
C PHE A 154 2.46 0.47 -13.69
N ILE A 155 2.90 0.98 -14.84
CA ILE A 155 2.14 0.95 -16.09
C ILE A 155 1.94 -0.50 -16.54
N HIS A 156 2.99 -1.31 -16.48
CA HIS A 156 2.92 -2.73 -16.84
C HIS A 156 2.04 -3.54 -15.88
N LEU A 157 2.17 -3.28 -14.57
CA LEU A 157 1.32 -3.90 -13.56
C LEU A 157 -0.15 -3.58 -13.82
N ASP A 158 -0.47 -2.30 -13.97
CA ASP A 158 -1.83 -1.84 -14.19
C ASP A 158 -2.41 -2.42 -15.48
N ALA A 159 -1.67 -2.40 -16.59
CA ALA A 159 -2.15 -2.94 -17.87
C ALA A 159 -2.64 -4.39 -17.74
N GLY A 160 -1.87 -5.26 -17.06
CA GLY A 160 -2.21 -6.67 -16.90
C GLY A 160 -3.43 -6.94 -16.00
N PHE A 161 -3.70 -6.07 -15.02
CA PHE A 161 -4.92 -6.16 -14.21
C PHE A 161 -6.12 -5.52 -14.91
N MET A 162 -5.94 -4.39 -15.58
CA MET A 162 -6.99 -3.67 -16.29
C MET A 162 -7.55 -4.49 -17.45
N GLU A 163 -6.71 -5.22 -18.18
CA GLU A 163 -7.15 -6.16 -19.22
C GLU A 163 -8.15 -7.19 -18.66
N ARG A 164 -7.79 -7.86 -17.56
CA ARG A 164 -8.64 -8.86 -16.91
C ARG A 164 -9.91 -8.25 -16.30
N ILE A 165 -9.81 -7.06 -15.72
CA ILE A 165 -10.98 -6.33 -15.20
C ILE A 165 -11.92 -5.97 -16.34
N ASN A 166 -11.40 -5.50 -17.47
CA ASN A 166 -12.21 -5.17 -18.63
C ASN A 166 -12.84 -6.40 -19.26
N GLN A 167 -12.15 -7.54 -19.28
CA GLN A 167 -12.71 -8.83 -19.69
C GLN A 167 -13.91 -9.22 -18.80
N LEU A 168 -13.76 -9.19 -17.47
CA LEU A 168 -14.85 -9.49 -16.56
C LEU A 168 -16.02 -8.48 -16.67
N ARG A 169 -15.73 -7.20 -16.97
CA ARG A 169 -16.78 -6.20 -17.25
C ARG A 169 -17.55 -6.53 -18.52
N ALA A 170 -16.86 -6.97 -19.57
CA ALA A 170 -17.49 -7.40 -20.82
C ALA A 170 -18.39 -8.62 -20.58
N GLU A 171 -17.91 -9.64 -19.87
CA GLU A 171 -18.70 -10.82 -19.50
C GLU A 171 -19.96 -10.44 -18.69
N MET A 172 -19.84 -9.52 -17.72
CA MET A 172 -21.01 -9.01 -17.00
C MET A 172 -21.98 -8.23 -17.90
N GLY A 173 -21.47 -7.46 -18.87
CA GLY A 173 -22.28 -6.75 -19.85
C GLY A 173 -23.09 -7.71 -20.73
N GLU A 174 -22.47 -8.78 -21.21
CA GLU A 174 -23.13 -9.83 -22.01
C GLU A 174 -24.27 -10.51 -21.23
N LEU A 175 -24.08 -10.76 -19.92
CA LEU A 175 -25.14 -11.29 -19.06
C LEU A 175 -26.31 -10.31 -18.89
N ASP A 176 -26.00 -9.02 -18.71
CA ASP A 176 -27.02 -7.97 -18.56
C ASP A 176 -27.82 -7.80 -19.87
N ASP A 177 -27.17 -7.89 -21.03
CA ASP A 177 -27.82 -7.86 -22.35
C ASP A 177 -28.71 -9.10 -22.61
N CYS A 178 -28.24 -10.29 -22.22
CA CYS A 178 -29.05 -11.52 -22.29
C CYS A 178 -30.32 -11.41 -21.44
N SER A 179 -30.22 -10.79 -20.26
CA SER A 179 -31.33 -10.59 -19.34
C SER A 179 -32.35 -9.57 -19.88
N ALA A 180 -31.86 -8.42 -20.37
CA ALA A 180 -32.70 -7.32 -20.85
C ALA A 180 -33.62 -7.71 -22.02
N ASN A 181 -33.20 -8.65 -22.87
CA ASN A 181 -33.97 -9.12 -24.01
C ASN A 181 -35.10 -10.10 -23.65
N LYS A 182 -35.01 -10.78 -22.50
CA LYS A 182 -35.92 -11.88 -22.15
C LYS A 182 -36.88 -11.54 -21.02
N TRP A 183 -36.46 -10.73 -20.05
CA TRP A 183 -37.27 -10.41 -18.86
C TRP A 183 -37.39 -8.91 -18.67
N SER A 184 -38.52 -8.48 -18.11
CA SER A 184 -38.70 -7.08 -17.74
C SER A 184 -37.80 -6.71 -16.56
N ARG A 185 -37.36 -5.45 -16.50
CA ARG A 185 -36.54 -4.94 -15.39
C ARG A 185 -37.18 -5.20 -14.02
N LYS A 186 -38.52 -5.16 -13.93
CA LYS A 186 -39.26 -5.42 -12.69
C LYS A 186 -39.13 -6.88 -12.23
N GLU A 187 -39.18 -7.84 -13.16
CA GLU A 187 -39.02 -9.27 -12.86
C GLU A 187 -37.58 -9.57 -12.39
N VAL A 188 -36.59 -8.96 -13.06
CA VAL A 188 -35.18 -9.06 -12.68
C VAL A 188 -34.97 -8.52 -11.27
N LEU A 189 -35.40 -7.29 -10.98
CA LEU A 189 -35.27 -6.67 -9.65
C LEU A 189 -35.96 -7.49 -8.55
N LYS A 190 -37.14 -8.05 -8.84
CA LYS A 190 -37.83 -8.94 -7.89
C LYS A 190 -36.99 -10.18 -7.60
N CYS A 191 -36.45 -10.82 -8.63
CA CYS A 191 -35.61 -12.01 -8.44
C CYS A 191 -34.29 -11.69 -7.75
N GLU A 192 -33.67 -10.54 -8.04
CA GLU A 192 -32.50 -10.03 -7.33
C GLU A 192 -32.80 -9.87 -5.84
N PHE A 193 -33.86 -9.16 -5.48
CA PHE A 193 -34.27 -8.96 -4.10
C PHE A 193 -34.52 -10.30 -3.37
N MET A 194 -35.26 -11.21 -4.01
CA MET A 194 -35.53 -12.52 -3.41
C MET A 194 -34.24 -13.33 -3.27
N TRP A 195 -33.37 -13.30 -4.28
CA TRP A 195 -32.07 -13.98 -4.22
C TRP A 195 -31.22 -13.46 -3.07
N GLU A 196 -31.08 -12.14 -2.91
CA GLU A 196 -30.33 -11.53 -1.80
C GLU A 196 -30.87 -11.95 -0.43
N MET A 197 -32.20 -11.97 -0.27
CA MET A 197 -32.82 -12.44 0.98
C MET A 197 -32.42 -13.88 1.30
N PHE A 198 -32.44 -14.78 0.32
CA PHE A 198 -32.08 -16.19 0.53
C PHE A 198 -30.56 -16.42 0.59
N ASP A 199 -29.74 -15.62 -0.09
CA ASP A 199 -28.28 -15.73 -0.09
C ASP A 199 -27.67 -15.38 1.26
N SER A 200 -28.26 -14.40 1.96
CA SER A 200 -27.84 -14.01 3.32
C SER A 200 -27.92 -15.13 4.37
N THR A 201 -28.70 -16.18 4.11
CA THR A 201 -28.95 -17.28 5.07
C THR A 201 -27.83 -18.33 5.13
N GLY A 202 -26.91 -18.34 4.15
CA GLY A 202 -25.86 -19.36 4.05
C GLY A 202 -26.35 -20.78 3.73
N ASP A 203 -27.65 -20.95 3.40
CA ASP A 203 -28.24 -22.26 3.14
C ASP A 203 -27.75 -22.85 1.80
N PRO A 204 -27.23 -24.10 1.75
CA PRO A 204 -26.87 -24.75 0.50
C PRO A 204 -28.07 -24.98 -0.43
N ARG A 205 -29.30 -25.05 0.09
CA ARG A 205 -30.56 -25.21 -0.66
C ARG A 205 -31.25 -23.87 -0.97
N ARG A 206 -30.59 -22.73 -0.75
CA ARG A 206 -31.15 -21.39 -0.97
C ARG A 206 -31.78 -21.21 -2.35
N LYS A 207 -31.13 -21.69 -3.42
CA LYS A 207 -31.66 -21.61 -4.79
C LYS A 207 -32.99 -22.33 -4.92
N GLN A 208 -33.09 -23.54 -4.37
CA GLN A 208 -34.32 -24.33 -4.42
C GLN A 208 -35.44 -23.67 -3.63
N LYS A 209 -35.15 -23.14 -2.43
CA LYS A 209 -36.13 -22.41 -1.61
C LYS A 209 -36.62 -21.13 -2.28
N CYS A 210 -35.70 -20.35 -2.86
CA CYS A 210 -36.04 -19.14 -3.62
C CYS A 210 -36.92 -19.48 -4.84
N LEU A 211 -36.54 -20.53 -5.59
CA LEU A 211 -37.31 -20.99 -6.73
C LEU A 211 -38.71 -21.47 -6.34
N ASP A 212 -38.83 -22.27 -5.27
CA ASP A 212 -40.12 -22.75 -4.79
C ASP A 212 -41.01 -21.59 -4.31
N PHE A 213 -40.42 -20.56 -3.66
CA PHE A 213 -41.13 -19.35 -3.28
C PHE A 213 -41.61 -18.55 -4.49
N LEU A 214 -40.73 -18.26 -5.46
CA LEU A 214 -41.05 -17.52 -6.68
C LEU A 214 -42.12 -18.25 -7.50
N SER A 215 -42.08 -19.59 -7.55
CA SER A 215 -43.05 -20.41 -8.29
C SER A 215 -44.47 -20.41 -7.70
N ARG A 216 -44.64 -20.00 -6.43
CA ARG A 216 -45.96 -19.87 -5.79
C ARG A 216 -46.59 -18.50 -6.00
N GLN A 217 -45.83 -17.54 -6.52
CA GLN A 217 -46.34 -16.20 -6.82
C GLN A 217 -47.30 -16.29 -8.04
N PRO A 218 -48.42 -15.56 -8.05
CA PRO A 218 -49.45 -15.65 -9.10
C PRO A 218 -49.05 -15.00 -10.44
N GLU A 219 -47.76 -14.96 -10.74
CA GLU A 219 -47.15 -14.20 -11.84
C GLU A 219 -46.98 -15.04 -13.11
N ARG A 220 -46.63 -14.36 -14.21
CA ARG A 220 -46.64 -14.92 -15.58
C ARG A 220 -45.48 -15.88 -15.88
N LEU A 221 -44.37 -15.81 -15.14
CA LEU A 221 -43.17 -16.60 -15.42
C LEU A 221 -43.33 -18.04 -14.97
N LYS A 222 -42.85 -18.97 -15.80
CA LYS A 222 -42.84 -20.40 -15.44
C LYS A 222 -41.70 -20.66 -14.47
N LYS A 223 -41.81 -21.75 -13.69
CA LYS A 223 -40.72 -22.23 -12.82
C LYS A 223 -39.39 -22.38 -13.57
N THR A 224 -39.43 -22.78 -14.84
CA THR A 224 -38.23 -22.90 -15.70
C THR A 224 -37.57 -21.55 -15.98
N ASP A 225 -38.35 -20.48 -16.16
CA ASP A 225 -37.82 -19.14 -16.42
C ASP A 225 -37.17 -18.56 -15.16
N TYR A 226 -37.80 -18.75 -13.99
CA TYR A 226 -37.20 -18.39 -12.71
C TYR A 226 -35.90 -19.15 -12.45
N ALA A 227 -35.84 -20.44 -12.77
CA ALA A 227 -34.60 -21.21 -12.60
C ALA A 227 -33.45 -20.62 -13.44
N GLN A 228 -33.71 -20.28 -14.70
CA GLN A 228 -32.72 -19.65 -15.59
C GLN A 228 -32.30 -18.26 -15.11
N LEU A 229 -33.25 -17.44 -14.66
CA LEU A 229 -32.95 -16.12 -14.12
C LEU A 229 -32.11 -16.21 -12.84
N LEU A 230 -32.41 -17.15 -11.95
CA LEU A 230 -31.59 -17.40 -10.75
C LEU A 230 -30.18 -17.90 -11.10
N ASP A 231 -30.02 -18.71 -12.15
CA ASP A 231 -28.71 -19.13 -12.64
C ASP A 231 -27.89 -17.93 -13.12
N LEU A 232 -28.49 -17.04 -13.92
CA LEU A 232 -27.83 -15.81 -14.38
C LEU A 232 -27.48 -14.87 -13.23
N LEU A 233 -28.35 -14.72 -12.24
CA LEU A 233 -28.06 -13.90 -11.06
C LEU A 233 -26.92 -14.48 -10.23
N ASN A 234 -26.87 -15.80 -10.09
CA ASN A 234 -25.77 -16.49 -9.43
C ASN A 234 -24.45 -16.31 -10.22
N GLU A 235 -24.46 -16.46 -11.54
CA GLU A 235 -23.29 -16.19 -12.38
C GLU A 235 -22.81 -14.74 -12.28
N ARG A 236 -23.73 -13.78 -12.32
CA ARG A 236 -23.43 -12.36 -12.13
C ARG A 236 -22.84 -12.07 -10.76
N SER A 237 -23.35 -12.70 -9.69
CA SER A 237 -22.75 -12.58 -8.35
C SER A 237 -21.33 -13.14 -8.30
N LEU A 238 -21.07 -14.28 -8.98
CA LEU A 238 -19.74 -14.88 -9.07
C LEU A 238 -18.76 -13.94 -9.79
N LEU A 239 -19.18 -13.35 -10.92
CA LEU A 239 -18.37 -12.36 -11.65
C LEU A 239 -18.08 -11.12 -10.82
N ARG A 240 -19.07 -10.60 -10.07
CA ARG A 240 -18.86 -9.47 -9.14
C ARG A 240 -17.86 -9.82 -8.04
N THR A 241 -17.94 -11.01 -7.46
CA THR A 241 -16.97 -11.46 -6.45
C THR A 241 -15.58 -11.57 -7.05
N ARG A 242 -15.44 -12.23 -8.21
CA ARG A 242 -14.15 -12.32 -8.94
C ARG A 242 -13.56 -10.96 -9.27
N MET A 243 -14.40 -10.01 -9.69
CA MET A 243 -14.00 -8.62 -9.93
C MET A 243 -13.48 -7.97 -8.64
N GLY A 244 -14.20 -8.12 -7.53
CA GLY A 244 -13.80 -7.60 -6.23
C GLY A 244 -12.45 -8.17 -5.79
N ASP A 245 -12.27 -9.49 -5.89
CA ASP A 245 -11.02 -10.17 -5.57
C ASP A 245 -9.86 -9.69 -6.44
N LEU A 246 -10.11 -9.48 -7.74
CA LEU A 246 -9.11 -8.99 -8.68
C LEU A 246 -8.67 -7.56 -8.37
N ILE A 247 -9.61 -6.67 -8.01
CA ILE A 247 -9.32 -5.29 -7.59
C ILE A 247 -8.54 -5.26 -6.27
N LEU A 248 -8.90 -6.12 -5.31
CA LEU A 248 -8.17 -6.26 -4.04
C LEU A 248 -6.75 -6.77 -4.29
N SER A 249 -6.58 -7.76 -5.16
CA SER A 249 -5.27 -8.27 -5.55
C SER A 249 -4.44 -7.19 -6.24
N TRP A 250 -5.01 -6.43 -7.16
CA TRP A 250 -4.35 -5.32 -7.84
C TRP A 250 -3.87 -4.26 -6.83
N THR A 251 -4.75 -3.82 -5.93
CA THR A 251 -4.41 -2.84 -4.88
C THR A 251 -3.23 -3.33 -4.03
N ARG A 252 -3.23 -4.62 -3.62
CA ARG A 252 -2.12 -5.22 -2.86
C ARG A 252 -0.83 -5.23 -3.67
N SER A 253 -0.86 -5.74 -4.89
CA SER A 253 0.34 -5.80 -5.75
C SER A 253 0.91 -4.42 -6.05
N ARG A 254 0.06 -3.40 -6.18
CA ARG A 254 0.46 -2.01 -6.38
C ARG A 254 1.17 -1.44 -5.14
N GLN A 255 0.69 -1.76 -3.94
CA GLN A 255 1.37 -1.40 -2.70
C GLN A 255 2.72 -2.11 -2.57
N GLU A 256 2.76 -3.42 -2.82
CA GLU A 256 4.01 -4.20 -2.79
C GLU A 256 5.05 -3.67 -3.79
N LEU A 257 4.60 -3.25 -4.98
CA LEU A 257 5.45 -2.60 -5.97
C LEU A 257 5.99 -1.25 -5.47
N CYS A 258 5.13 -0.43 -4.86
CA CYS A 258 5.51 0.85 -4.24
C CYS A 258 6.63 0.65 -3.21
N ASP A 259 6.44 -0.30 -2.28
CA ASP A 259 7.42 -0.61 -1.24
C ASP A 259 8.74 -1.10 -1.84
N ARG A 260 8.68 -1.97 -2.86
CA ARG A 260 9.86 -2.47 -3.57
C ARG A 260 10.64 -1.36 -4.29
N ILE A 261 9.94 -0.46 -4.99
CA ILE A 261 10.59 0.65 -5.71
C ILE A 261 11.26 1.59 -4.69
N ARG A 262 10.59 1.92 -3.59
CA ARG A 262 11.17 2.76 -2.53
C ARG A 262 12.45 2.17 -1.95
N LEU A 263 12.45 0.86 -1.66
CA LEU A 263 13.65 0.16 -1.21
C LEU A 263 14.77 0.23 -2.26
N THR A 264 14.44 -0.06 -3.52
CA THR A 264 15.39 -0.03 -4.65
C THR A 264 16.01 1.35 -4.84
N LEU A 265 15.21 2.42 -4.74
CA LEU A 265 15.68 3.80 -4.82
C LEU A 265 16.61 4.15 -3.66
N SER A 266 16.24 3.77 -2.44
CA SER A 266 17.09 3.96 -1.26
C SER A 266 18.44 3.29 -1.41
N ASP A 267 18.47 2.03 -1.85
CA ASP A 267 19.71 1.29 -2.08
C ASP A 267 20.56 1.92 -3.20
N ALA A 268 19.91 2.37 -4.27
CA ALA A 268 20.59 3.01 -5.39
C ALA A 268 21.23 4.36 -5.00
N LEU A 269 20.58 5.14 -4.12
CA LEU A 269 21.14 6.38 -3.57
C LEU A 269 22.37 6.12 -2.70
N VAL A 270 22.30 5.13 -1.81
CA VAL A 270 23.46 4.73 -0.98
C VAL A 270 24.63 4.29 -1.86
N GLN A 271 24.37 3.52 -2.92
CA GLN A 271 25.41 3.11 -3.86
C GLN A 271 25.99 4.29 -4.65
N ALA A 272 25.17 5.27 -5.05
CA ALA A 272 25.64 6.47 -5.73
C ALA A 272 26.58 7.29 -4.81
N GLU A 273 26.18 7.52 -3.56
CA GLU A 273 27.01 8.21 -2.55
C GLU A 273 28.34 7.48 -2.33
N GLN A 274 28.32 6.14 -2.25
CA GLN A 274 29.54 5.34 -2.13
C GLN A 274 30.46 5.49 -3.34
N ARG A 275 29.92 5.52 -4.57
CA ARG A 275 30.72 5.74 -5.79
C ARG A 275 31.34 7.13 -5.81
N ASP A 276 30.61 8.15 -5.37
CA ASP A 276 31.12 9.51 -5.29
C ASP A 276 32.26 9.62 -4.26
N LEU A 277 32.10 9.01 -3.08
CA LEU A 277 33.17 8.93 -2.08
C LEU A 277 34.41 8.19 -2.61
N GLN A 278 34.22 7.09 -3.33
CA GLN A 278 35.32 6.36 -3.97
C GLN A 278 36.01 7.20 -5.04
N LYS A 279 35.26 7.95 -5.85
CA LYS A 279 35.81 8.85 -6.87
C LYS A 279 36.64 9.96 -6.23
N ILE A 280 36.13 10.61 -5.19
CA ILE A 280 36.86 11.64 -4.42
C ILE A 280 38.14 11.04 -3.81
N SER A 281 38.06 9.83 -3.26
CA SER A 281 39.23 9.13 -2.71
C SER A 281 40.28 8.83 -3.78
N ALA A 282 39.86 8.34 -4.95
CA ALA A 282 40.74 8.06 -6.08
C ALA A 282 41.40 9.33 -6.65
N GLU A 283 40.65 10.43 -6.74
CA GLU A 283 41.20 11.74 -7.15
C GLU A 283 42.24 12.26 -6.15
N LYS A 284 41.99 12.12 -4.84
CA LYS A 284 42.98 12.45 -3.81
C LYS A 284 44.24 11.62 -3.91
N GLN A 285 44.11 10.31 -4.11
CA GLN A 285 45.25 9.41 -4.31
C GLN A 285 46.05 9.80 -5.57
N ARG A 286 45.37 10.08 -6.67
CA ARG A 286 46.01 10.54 -7.91
C ARG A 286 46.79 11.84 -7.70
N ASN A 287 46.20 12.81 -7.02
CA ASN A 287 46.87 14.09 -6.73
C ASN A 287 48.08 13.91 -5.81
N LEU A 288 48.00 13.00 -4.83
CA LEU A 288 49.13 12.67 -3.96
C LEU A 288 50.27 12.03 -4.75
N CYS A 289 49.99 11.09 -5.64
CA CYS A 289 51.01 10.48 -6.50
C CYS A 289 51.67 11.51 -7.41
N LEU A 290 50.91 12.46 -7.97
CA LEU A 290 51.47 13.54 -8.78
C LEU A 290 52.36 14.48 -7.97
N GLN A 291 52.01 14.76 -6.71
CA GLN A 291 52.85 15.57 -5.82
C GLN A 291 54.16 14.87 -5.47
N LEU A 292 54.11 13.57 -5.18
CA LEU A 292 55.32 12.80 -4.89
C LEU A 292 56.24 12.69 -6.11
N ALA A 293 55.69 12.42 -7.29
CA ALA A 293 56.48 12.36 -8.53
C ALA A 293 57.19 13.69 -8.84
N ALA A 294 56.51 14.83 -8.62
CA ALA A 294 57.13 16.14 -8.81
C ALA A 294 58.21 16.49 -7.77
N GLN A 295 58.20 15.84 -6.59
CA GLN A 295 59.26 16.00 -5.61
C GLN A 295 60.50 15.17 -5.96
N ASP A 296 60.30 13.95 -6.48
CA ASP A 296 61.41 13.09 -6.90
C ASP A 296 62.19 13.71 -8.08
N ASP A 297 61.52 14.42 -9.00
CA ASP A 297 62.18 15.10 -10.13
C ASP A 297 63.06 16.31 -9.69
N ASP A 298 62.83 16.90 -8.52
CA ASP A 298 63.62 18.05 -8.01
C ASP A 298 64.88 17.60 -7.23
N ASP A 299 64.97 16.33 -6.84
CA ASP A 299 66.09 15.78 -6.03
C ASP A 299 67.24 15.18 -6.88
N ASP A 300 67.11 15.13 -8.21
CA ASP A 300 68.09 14.54 -9.15
C ASP A 300 69.05 15.56 -9.82
N ASP A 301 68.98 16.86 -9.48
CA ASP A 301 69.78 17.94 -10.12
C ASP A 301 71.06 18.34 -9.33
N ASP A 302 71.45 17.63 -8.26
CA ASP A 302 72.55 18.02 -7.35
C ASP A 302 73.86 17.20 -7.48
N ASP A 303 74.01 16.31 -8.48
CA ASP A 303 75.16 15.37 -8.56
C ASP A 303 76.14 15.56 -9.77
N ASP A 304 76.04 16.62 -10.57
CA ASP A 304 76.87 16.81 -11.78
C ASP A 304 77.84 18.02 -11.71
N ASP A 305 78.65 18.17 -10.65
CA ASP A 305 79.73 19.19 -10.62
C ASP A 305 80.90 18.80 -9.68
N ASP A 306 81.57 17.66 -9.89
CA ASP A 306 82.87 17.40 -9.23
C ASP A 306 83.75 16.33 -9.94
N ASP A 307 83.81 16.36 -11.26
CA ASP A 307 84.89 15.71 -12.01
C ASP A 307 85.28 16.61 -13.20
N ASP A 308 86.20 17.55 -12.96
CA ASP A 308 87.24 17.90 -13.94
C ASP A 308 88.33 18.76 -13.28
N ASP A 309 89.56 18.49 -13.69
CA ASP A 309 90.80 19.25 -13.48
C ASP A 309 91.57 19.00 -12.17
N ASP A 310 92.50 18.04 -12.21
CA ASP A 310 93.93 18.40 -12.25
C ASP A 310 94.77 17.15 -12.62
N ASP A 311 94.97 17.03 -13.93
CA ASP A 311 96.18 16.46 -14.52
C ASP A 311 97.43 17.22 -14.01
N ASP A 312 98.57 16.53 -14.11
CA ASP A 312 99.93 17.08 -14.19
C ASP A 312 100.59 17.65 -12.92
N ASP A 313 101.57 16.90 -12.38
CA ASP A 313 102.99 17.27 -12.52
C ASP A 313 103.87 16.56 -11.46
N ASP A 314 104.75 15.69 -11.98
CA ASP A 314 106.21 15.66 -11.81
C ASP A 314 106.94 15.81 -10.45
N ASP A 315 108.05 15.06 -10.42
CA ASP A 315 109.33 15.27 -9.73
C ASP A 315 109.68 14.52 -8.41
N ASP A 316 110.57 13.53 -8.63
CA ASP A 316 111.77 13.05 -7.87
C ASP A 316 111.69 12.50 -6.43
#